data_AF-A0A1F6LKM0-F1
#
_entry.id   AF-A0A1F6LKM0-F1
#
_cell.length_a   1.000
_cell.length_b   1.000
_cell.length_c   1.000
_cell.angle_alpha   90.00
_cell.angle_beta   90.00
_cell.angle_gamma   90.00
#
_symmetry.space_group_name_H-M   'P 1'
#
loop_
_entity.id
_entity.type
_entity.pdbx_description
1 polymer ?
#
loop_
_entity_poly.entity_id
_entity_poly.type
_entity_poly.pdbx_seq_one_letter_code
_entity_poly.pdbx_strand_id
1 'polypeptide(L)'
;MPNKILLNNKIYHPNEQDLPCLIHYEPKTGGSHFSVTMLADLFLKGSKILFLTAYPMAKDNFLQQINGYESKTAYITDESQLNTDTQAIILESANEKLFLSAIEKLNDINERILFIKNMEVFGNQIFNSCLKFKKIILSGNLDQCSMKKQISKKQYKTIILFNKPKTYLKIEPPNLKKYTGYLWSDNKKGLVSIQVEN
;
A
#
# COMPACT_ATOMS: atom_id res chain seq x y z
N MET A 1 3.04 17.41 10.96
CA MET A 1 1.97 16.45 11.33
C MET A 1 1.76 15.47 10.18
N PRO A 2 1.22 14.26 10.38
CA PRO A 2 0.89 13.37 9.27
C PRO A 2 -0.11 14.05 8.32
N ASN A 3 0.04 13.80 7.02
CA ASN A 3 -0.91 14.27 6.03
C ASN A 3 -2.27 13.60 6.24
N LYS A 4 -3.36 14.30 5.92
CA LYS A 4 -4.72 13.80 6.11
C LYS A 4 -5.30 13.31 4.80
N ILE A 5 -5.97 12.17 4.85
CA ILE A 5 -6.78 11.68 3.73
C ILE A 5 -8.15 12.32 3.83
N LEU A 6 -8.64 12.85 2.72
CA LEU A 6 -10.02 13.31 2.60
C LEU A 6 -10.81 12.31 1.75
N LEU A 7 -12.06 12.02 2.15
CA LEU A 7 -13.08 11.35 1.34
C LEU A 7 -14.28 12.29 1.25
N ASN A 8 -14.64 12.71 0.03
CA ASN A 8 -15.69 13.71 -0.20
C ASN A 8 -15.51 14.96 0.68
N ASN A 9 -14.27 15.48 0.74
CA ASN A 9 -13.85 16.65 1.52
C ASN A 9 -13.99 16.52 3.05
N LYS A 10 -14.21 15.31 3.57
CA LYS A 10 -14.21 15.03 5.01
C LYS A 10 -12.99 14.19 5.37
N ILE A 11 -12.42 14.42 6.55
CA ILE A 11 -11.30 13.62 7.06
C ILE A 11 -11.73 12.14 7.03
N TYR A 12 -10.88 11.33 6.41
CA TYR A 12 -11.07 9.91 6.22
C TYR A 12 -9.91 9.15 6.84
N HIS A 13 -10.29 8.11 7.56
CA HIS A 13 -9.40 7.28 8.35
C HIS A 13 -9.54 5.84 7.87
N PRO A 14 -8.63 5.37 7.00
CA PRO A 14 -8.56 3.96 6.61
C PRO A 14 -8.58 3.02 7.83
N ASN A 15 -9.13 1.81 7.63
CA ASN A 15 -9.18 0.76 8.64
C ASN A 15 -8.70 -0.58 8.06
N GLU A 16 -8.12 -1.45 8.88
CA GLU A 16 -7.75 -2.81 8.47
C GLU A 16 -8.93 -3.64 7.97
N GLN A 17 -10.15 -3.36 8.45
CA GLN A 17 -11.37 -4.03 7.98
C GLN A 17 -11.68 -3.73 6.51
N ASP A 18 -11.12 -2.67 5.95
CA ASP A 18 -11.25 -2.26 4.55
C ASP A 18 -10.25 -3.00 3.63
N LEU A 19 -9.42 -3.91 4.17
CA LEU A 19 -8.46 -4.74 3.43
C LEU A 19 -9.07 -6.08 2.99
N PRO A 20 -8.65 -6.64 1.83
CA PRO A 20 -7.52 -6.21 1.00
C PRO A 20 -7.83 -5.00 0.12
N CYS A 21 -6.80 -4.20 -0.17
CA CYS A 21 -6.91 -2.95 -0.93
C CYS A 21 -6.02 -2.96 -2.18
N LEU A 22 -6.56 -2.42 -3.28
CA LEU A 22 -5.81 -2.13 -4.51
C LEU A 22 -5.80 -0.62 -4.76
N ILE A 23 -4.62 -0.03 -4.94
CA ILE A 23 -4.42 1.38 -5.26
C ILE A 23 -3.74 1.45 -6.62
N HIS A 24 -4.51 1.82 -7.65
CA HIS A 24 -4.01 1.96 -9.02
C HIS A 24 -3.70 3.42 -9.36
N TYR A 25 -2.52 3.65 -9.92
CA TYR A 25 -2.14 4.96 -10.43
C TYR A 25 -1.06 4.91 -11.52
N GLU A 26 -1.09 5.90 -12.40
CA GLU A 26 0.01 6.28 -13.28
C GLU A 26 0.93 7.35 -12.62
N PRO A 27 2.15 7.57 -13.14
CA PRO A 27 3.04 8.63 -12.66
C PRO A 27 2.36 10.00 -12.61
N LYS A 28 2.73 10.82 -11.61
CA LYS A 28 2.27 12.22 -11.43
C LYS A 28 0.75 12.41 -11.19
N THR A 29 0.00 11.35 -10.91
CA THR A 29 -1.44 11.43 -10.58
C THR A 29 -1.73 11.68 -9.10
N GLY A 30 -0.77 11.41 -8.20
CA GLY A 30 -0.91 11.55 -6.75
C GLY A 30 -1.02 10.23 -5.97
N GLY A 31 -1.29 9.11 -6.66
CA GLY A 31 -1.53 7.83 -6.00
C GLY A 31 -0.35 7.28 -5.19
N SER A 32 0.89 7.55 -5.61
CA SER A 32 2.09 7.13 -4.86
C SER A 32 2.20 7.79 -3.49
N HIS A 33 1.83 9.06 -3.37
CA HIS A 33 1.88 9.75 -2.07
C HIS A 33 0.67 9.38 -1.22
N PHE A 34 -0.49 9.23 -1.86
CA PHE A 34 -1.69 8.74 -1.19
C PHE A 34 -1.48 7.36 -0.54
N SER A 35 -0.88 6.41 -1.25
CA SER A 35 -0.71 5.04 -0.72
C SER A 35 0.20 4.99 0.50
N VAL A 36 1.27 5.79 0.53
CA VAL A 36 2.14 5.92 1.71
C VAL A 36 1.41 6.62 2.85
N THR A 37 0.60 7.64 2.56
CA THR A 37 -0.22 8.33 3.57
C THR A 37 -1.24 7.39 4.21
N MET A 38 -1.89 6.55 3.40
CA MET A 38 -2.81 5.52 3.88
C MET A 38 -2.09 4.50 4.77
N LEU A 39 -0.89 4.07 4.40
CA LEU A 39 -0.09 3.17 5.23
C LEU A 39 0.32 3.81 6.56
N ALA A 40 0.74 5.08 6.54
CA ALA A 40 1.13 5.83 7.72
C ALA A 40 -0.04 6.00 8.70
N ASP A 41 -1.23 6.35 8.22
CA ASP A 41 -2.44 6.46 9.06
C ASP A 41 -2.81 5.10 9.71
N LEU A 42 -2.69 3.98 8.99
CA LEU A 42 -2.89 2.64 9.55
C LEU A 42 -1.83 2.30 10.60
N PHE A 43 -0.56 2.57 10.31
CA PHE A 43 0.53 2.36 11.27
C PHE A 43 0.34 3.19 12.55
N LEU A 44 -0.01 4.47 12.44
CA LEU A 44 -0.22 5.33 13.60
C LEU A 44 -1.40 4.87 14.49
N LYS A 45 -2.30 4.06 13.95
CA LYS A 45 -3.39 3.39 14.69
C LYS A 45 -3.02 2.03 15.27
N GLY A 46 -1.77 1.59 15.13
CA GLY A 46 -1.26 0.35 15.70
C GLY A 46 -1.18 -0.84 14.75
N SER A 47 -1.49 -0.66 13.46
CA SER A 47 -1.33 -1.74 12.48
C SER A 47 0.14 -2.17 12.36
N LYS A 48 0.39 -3.48 12.39
CA LYS A 48 1.70 -4.04 12.06
C LYS A 48 1.89 -4.06 10.54
N ILE A 49 3.07 -3.70 10.06
CA ILE A 49 3.36 -3.52 8.63
C ILE A 49 4.55 -4.39 8.21
N LEU A 50 4.46 -4.98 7.02
CA LEU A 50 5.59 -5.44 6.22
C LEU A 50 5.61 -4.63 4.92
N PHE A 51 6.63 -3.79 4.75
CA PHE A 51 6.73 -2.80 3.68
C PHE A 51 7.79 -3.23 2.66
N LEU A 52 7.34 -3.55 1.44
CA LEU A 52 8.17 -3.70 0.25
C LEU A 52 7.91 -2.56 -0.75
N THR A 53 8.96 -1.92 -1.25
CA THR A 53 8.90 -0.89 -2.30
C THR A 53 10.01 -1.11 -3.33
N ALA A 54 9.76 -0.77 -4.59
CA ALA A 54 10.82 -0.78 -5.60
C ALA A 54 11.83 0.37 -5.41
N TYR A 55 11.42 1.48 -4.78
CA TYR A 55 12.22 2.69 -4.66
C TYR A 55 12.31 3.21 -3.22
N PRO A 56 13.49 3.70 -2.79
CA PRO A 56 13.74 4.11 -1.41
C PRO A 56 12.94 5.35 -0.99
N MET A 57 12.62 6.27 -1.91
CA MET A 57 11.86 7.50 -1.59
C MET A 57 10.51 7.24 -0.90
N ALA A 58 9.91 6.05 -1.11
CA ALA A 58 8.67 5.70 -0.43
C ALA A 58 8.86 5.43 1.07
N LYS A 59 10.01 4.83 1.45
CA LYS A 59 10.40 4.68 2.84
C LYS A 59 10.57 6.05 3.48
N ASP A 60 11.30 6.95 2.82
CA ASP A 60 11.57 8.29 3.36
C ASP A 60 10.26 9.07 3.55
N ASN A 61 9.34 8.98 2.59
CA ASN A 61 8.01 9.57 2.72
C ASN A 61 7.20 8.95 3.87
N PHE A 62 7.30 7.64 4.09
CA PHE A 62 6.62 6.98 5.20
C PHE A 62 7.17 7.44 6.54
N LEU A 63 8.50 7.44 6.70
CA LEU A 63 9.18 7.90 7.93
C LEU A 63 8.83 9.35 8.26
N GLN A 64 8.81 10.24 7.25
CA GLN A 64 8.36 11.61 7.43
C GLN A 64 6.93 11.72 7.97
N GLN A 65 6.02 10.85 7.52
CA GLN A 65 4.62 10.88 7.94
C GLN A 65 4.39 10.32 9.34
N ILE A 66 5.24 9.40 9.80
CA ILE A 66 5.16 8.80 11.14
C ILE A 66 6.08 9.51 12.16
N ASN A 67 6.57 10.70 11.84
CA ASN A 67 7.55 11.44 12.64
C ASN A 67 7.30 11.33 14.16
N GLY A 68 8.31 10.90 14.91
CA GLY A 68 8.24 10.62 16.35
C GLY A 68 7.92 9.16 16.71
N TYR A 69 7.71 8.28 15.72
CA TYR A 69 7.48 6.84 15.90
C TYR A 69 8.54 5.96 15.20
N GLU A 70 9.70 6.52 14.86
CA GLU A 70 10.78 5.85 14.14
C GLU A 70 11.31 4.62 14.91
N SER A 71 11.32 4.69 16.24
CA SER A 71 11.74 3.58 17.12
C SER A 71 10.86 2.33 17.01
N LYS A 72 9.67 2.44 16.42
CA LYS A 72 8.76 1.31 16.14
C LYS A 72 8.97 0.71 14.74
N THR A 73 10.00 1.13 14.03
CA THR A 73 10.32 0.66 12.69
C THR A 73 11.69 -0.03 12.67
N ALA A 74 11.82 -1.06 11.84
CA ALA A 74 13.10 -1.68 11.51
C ALA A 74 13.33 -1.62 10.00
N TYR A 75 14.53 -1.21 9.60
CA TYR A 75 14.98 -1.33 8.22
C TYR A 75 15.86 -2.57 8.08
N ILE A 76 15.40 -3.52 7.26
CA ILE A 76 15.98 -4.86 7.11
C ILE A 76 16.61 -4.94 5.73
N THR A 77 17.92 -5.21 5.69
CA THR A 77 18.68 -5.45 4.46
C THR A 77 19.09 -6.90 4.28
N ASP A 78 19.01 -7.68 5.36
CA ASP A 78 19.39 -9.09 5.37
C ASP A 78 18.41 -9.95 6.17
N GLU A 79 18.33 -11.22 5.79
CA GLU A 79 17.43 -12.20 6.39
C GLU A 79 17.70 -12.43 7.89
N SER A 80 18.95 -12.33 8.33
CA SER A 80 19.33 -12.48 9.75
C SER A 80 18.70 -11.41 10.66
N GLN A 81 18.26 -10.28 10.10
CA GLN A 81 17.68 -9.17 10.85
C GLN A 81 16.15 -9.29 10.99
N LEU A 82 15.51 -10.30 10.37
CA LEU A 82 14.06 -10.50 10.43
C LEU A 82 13.54 -10.86 11.84
N ASN A 83 14.42 -11.22 12.77
CA ASN A 83 14.06 -11.45 14.17
C ASN A 83 13.85 -10.12 14.91
N THR A 84 12.74 -9.45 14.63
CA THR A 84 12.37 -8.17 15.22
C THR A 84 10.87 -8.11 15.56
N ASP A 85 10.55 -7.57 16.73
CA ASP A 85 9.17 -7.33 17.17
C ASP A 85 8.65 -5.92 16.80
N THR A 86 9.36 -5.23 15.90
CA THR A 86 8.95 -3.89 15.47
C THR A 86 7.61 -3.90 14.75
N GLN A 87 6.85 -2.84 14.97
CA GLN A 87 5.52 -2.69 14.40
C GLN A 87 5.60 -2.58 12.87
N ALA A 88 6.57 -1.83 12.32
CA ALA A 88 6.81 -1.78 10.88
C ALA A 88 8.17 -2.36 10.52
N ILE A 89 8.16 -3.38 9.68
CA ILE A 89 9.35 -3.94 9.05
C ILE A 89 9.42 -3.38 7.64
N ILE A 90 10.47 -2.61 7.34
CA ILE A 90 10.73 -2.02 6.02
C ILE A 90 11.88 -2.78 5.40
N LEU A 91 11.60 -3.48 4.31
CA LEU A 91 12.60 -4.25 3.60
C LEU A 91 13.42 -3.35 2.68
N GLU A 92 14.66 -3.76 2.40
CA GLU A 92 15.46 -3.16 1.36
C GLU A 92 14.69 -3.06 0.04
N SER A 93 14.82 -1.89 -0.61
CA SER A 93 14.07 -1.60 -1.82
C SER A 93 14.43 -2.58 -2.95
N ALA A 94 13.41 -3.02 -3.69
CA ALA A 94 13.53 -4.00 -4.77
C ALA A 94 14.05 -5.40 -4.37
N ASN A 95 14.25 -5.70 -3.07
CA ASN A 95 14.78 -6.99 -2.63
C ASN A 95 13.67 -8.06 -2.53
N GLU A 96 13.33 -8.67 -3.67
CA GLU A 96 12.31 -9.72 -3.76
C GLU A 96 12.62 -10.94 -2.89
N LYS A 97 13.89 -11.35 -2.83
CA LYS A 97 14.31 -12.52 -2.05
C LYS A 97 14.05 -12.30 -0.57
N LEU A 98 14.43 -11.14 -0.05
CA LEU A 98 14.21 -10.79 1.34
C LEU A 98 12.71 -10.75 1.69
N PHE A 99 11.86 -10.29 0.77
CA PHE A 99 10.41 -10.34 0.97
C PHE A 99 9.87 -11.76 1.05
N LEU A 100 10.32 -12.66 0.17
CA LEU A 100 9.92 -14.07 0.20
C LEU A 100 10.35 -14.72 1.52
N SER A 101 11.60 -14.50 1.94
CA SER A 101 12.10 -14.94 3.25
C SER A 101 11.27 -14.37 4.41
N ALA A 102 10.90 -13.10 4.36
CA ALA A 102 10.08 -12.47 5.41
C ALA A 102 8.69 -13.12 5.52
N ILE A 103 8.05 -13.46 4.38
CA ILE A 103 6.77 -14.19 4.38
C ILE A 103 6.90 -15.56 5.06
N GLU A 104 8.03 -16.24 4.88
CA GLU A 104 8.26 -17.59 5.41
C GLU A 104 8.66 -17.58 6.89
N LYS A 105 9.44 -16.58 7.32
CA LYS A 105 10.10 -16.57 8.64
C LYS A 105 9.37 -15.75 9.70
N LEU A 106 8.56 -14.77 9.33
CA LEU A 106 7.84 -13.95 10.31
C LEU A 106 6.63 -14.71 10.87
N ASN A 107 6.71 -15.05 12.16
CA ASN A 107 5.64 -15.78 12.87
C ASN A 107 4.29 -15.03 12.86
N ASP A 108 4.33 -13.70 12.84
CA ASP A 108 3.15 -12.83 12.87
C ASP A 108 2.76 -12.28 11.48
N ILE A 109 3.23 -12.91 10.39
CA ILE A 109 2.96 -12.45 9.01
C ILE A 109 1.46 -12.29 8.71
N ASN A 110 0.60 -13.13 9.30
CA ASN A 110 -0.86 -13.04 9.13
C ASN A 110 -1.50 -11.85 9.86
N GLU A 111 -0.81 -11.29 10.86
CA GLU A 111 -1.25 -10.09 11.58
C GLU A 111 -0.83 -8.82 10.85
N ARG A 112 0.25 -8.88 10.06
CA ARG A 112 0.84 -7.74 9.34
C ARG A 112 0.06 -7.38 8.09
N ILE A 113 -0.01 -6.08 7.80
CA ILE A 113 -0.39 -5.55 6.51
C ILE A 113 0.81 -5.66 5.58
N LEU A 114 0.67 -6.46 4.53
CA LEU A 114 1.65 -6.52 3.45
C LEU A 114 1.41 -5.31 2.54
N PHE A 115 2.35 -4.37 2.50
CA PHE A 115 2.30 -3.23 1.59
C PHE A 115 3.32 -3.42 0.47
N ILE A 116 2.81 -3.60 -0.76
CA ILE A 116 3.62 -3.76 -1.97
C ILE A 116 3.46 -2.51 -2.82
N LYS A 117 4.47 -1.64 -2.77
CA LYS A 117 4.47 -0.37 -3.49
C LYS A 117 5.33 -0.44 -4.75
N ASN A 118 4.87 0.23 -5.81
CA ASN A 118 5.44 0.12 -7.15
C ASN A 118 5.36 -1.32 -7.66
N MET A 119 4.19 -1.91 -7.48
CA MET A 119 3.94 -3.32 -7.78
C MET A 119 4.27 -3.72 -9.22
N GLU A 120 4.20 -2.80 -10.17
CA GLU A 120 4.61 -3.00 -11.56
C GLU A 120 6.05 -3.48 -11.76
N VAL A 121 6.95 -3.26 -10.79
CA VAL A 121 8.37 -3.64 -10.89
C VAL A 121 8.61 -5.10 -10.52
N PHE A 122 7.72 -5.72 -9.74
CA PHE A 122 7.99 -7.01 -9.12
C PHE A 122 7.59 -8.21 -9.98
N GLY A 123 8.32 -9.31 -9.80
CA GLY A 123 8.10 -10.59 -10.46
C GLY A 123 6.89 -11.37 -9.94
N ASN A 124 6.51 -12.40 -10.71
CA ASN A 124 5.35 -13.25 -10.42
C ASN A 124 5.41 -13.93 -9.04
N GLN A 125 6.60 -14.25 -8.54
CA GLN A 125 6.78 -14.93 -7.26
C GLN A 125 6.29 -14.08 -6.08
N ILE A 126 6.47 -12.75 -6.14
CA ILE A 126 5.93 -11.82 -5.14
C ILE A 126 4.41 -11.90 -5.09
N PHE A 127 3.73 -11.90 -6.23
CA PHE A 127 2.27 -11.97 -6.27
C PHE A 127 1.74 -13.35 -5.88
N ASN A 128 2.40 -14.43 -6.31
CA ASN A 128 2.04 -15.79 -5.93
C ASN A 128 2.11 -15.98 -4.41
N SER A 129 3.10 -15.38 -3.75
CA SER A 129 3.26 -15.47 -2.30
C SER A 129 2.30 -14.55 -1.54
N CYS A 130 2.00 -13.35 -2.04
CA CYS A 130 1.26 -12.34 -1.27
C CYS A 130 -0.25 -12.28 -1.54
N LEU A 131 -0.75 -12.72 -2.71
CA LEU A 131 -2.17 -12.57 -3.06
C LEU A 131 -3.13 -13.39 -2.18
N LYS A 132 -2.64 -14.43 -1.48
CA LYS A 132 -3.41 -15.22 -0.52
C LYS A 132 -3.77 -14.46 0.76
N PHE A 133 -3.03 -13.39 1.10
CA PHE A 133 -3.24 -12.66 2.35
C PHE A 133 -4.49 -11.77 2.29
N LYS A 134 -5.16 -11.64 3.43
CA LYS A 134 -6.32 -10.76 3.63
C LYS A 134 -5.91 -9.32 3.92
N LYS A 135 -4.83 -9.14 4.69
CA LYS A 135 -4.24 -7.84 5.03
C LYS A 135 -3.15 -7.49 4.02
N ILE A 136 -3.56 -7.05 2.83
CA ILE A 136 -2.63 -6.63 1.78
C ILE A 136 -3.10 -5.35 1.12
N ILE A 137 -2.15 -4.48 0.83
CA ILE A 137 -2.31 -3.27 0.03
C ILE A 137 -1.34 -3.39 -1.15
N LEU A 138 -1.90 -3.51 -2.35
CA LEU A 138 -1.15 -3.47 -3.60
C LEU A 138 -1.24 -2.06 -4.19
N SER A 139 -0.10 -1.43 -4.46
CA SER A 139 -0.02 -0.02 -4.85
C SER A 139 0.88 0.17 -6.06
N GLY A 140 0.33 0.63 -7.19
CA GLY A 140 1.12 0.94 -8.39
C GLY A 140 0.34 0.87 -9.70
N ASN A 141 1.05 0.69 -10.81
CA ASN A 141 0.46 0.62 -12.13
C ASN A 141 0.07 -0.82 -12.51
N LEU A 142 -1.17 -1.20 -12.19
CA LEU A 142 -1.77 -2.49 -12.56
C LEU A 142 -1.55 -2.89 -14.02
N ASP A 143 -1.61 -1.95 -14.96
CA ASP A 143 -1.52 -2.28 -16.39
C ASP A 143 -0.15 -2.78 -16.82
N GLN A 144 0.87 -2.43 -16.03
CA GLN A 144 2.27 -2.80 -16.22
C GLN A 144 2.66 -4.06 -15.44
N CYS A 145 1.81 -4.56 -14.54
CA CYS A 145 2.09 -5.80 -13.82
C CYS A 145 2.03 -7.04 -14.73
N SER A 146 3.01 -7.94 -14.59
CA SER A 146 3.02 -9.24 -15.26
C SER A 146 1.81 -10.12 -14.89
N MET A 147 1.36 -10.05 -13.63
CA MET A 147 0.22 -10.80 -13.09
C MET A 147 -1.08 -10.01 -13.03
N LYS A 148 -1.24 -8.97 -13.87
CA LYS A 148 -2.42 -8.08 -13.82
C LYS A 148 -3.78 -8.78 -13.86
N LYS A 149 -3.89 -9.91 -14.58
CA LYS A 149 -5.13 -10.72 -14.63
C LYS A 149 -5.45 -11.39 -13.29
N GLN A 150 -4.44 -11.86 -12.57
CA GLN A 150 -4.60 -12.49 -11.26
C GLN A 150 -4.86 -11.43 -10.20
N ILE A 151 -4.12 -10.32 -10.26
CA ILE A 151 -4.30 -9.16 -9.38
C ILE A 151 -5.72 -8.63 -9.53
N SER A 152 -6.25 -8.47 -10.75
CA SER A 152 -7.61 -7.96 -10.98
C SER A 152 -8.73 -8.92 -10.60
N LYS A 153 -8.45 -10.24 -10.56
CA LYS A 153 -9.42 -11.27 -10.14
C LYS A 153 -9.56 -11.40 -8.63
N LYS A 154 -8.57 -10.94 -7.85
CA LYS A 154 -8.69 -10.93 -6.38
C LYS A 154 -9.87 -10.07 -5.96
N GLN A 155 -10.64 -10.56 -5.00
CA GLN A 155 -11.72 -9.77 -4.39
C GLN A 155 -11.11 -8.78 -3.41
N TYR A 156 -11.19 -7.49 -3.74
CA TYR A 156 -10.79 -6.39 -2.86
C TYR A 156 -12.01 -5.82 -2.15
N LYS A 157 -11.84 -5.50 -0.87
CA LYS A 157 -12.84 -4.71 -0.14
C LYS A 157 -12.75 -3.23 -0.49
N THR A 158 -11.55 -2.78 -0.86
CA THR A 158 -11.31 -1.40 -1.27
C THR A 158 -10.51 -1.36 -2.57
N ILE A 159 -10.96 -0.55 -3.51
CA ILE A 159 -10.20 -0.22 -4.71
C ILE A 159 -10.15 1.30 -4.84
N ILE A 160 -8.96 1.84 -5.06
CA ILE A 160 -8.71 3.27 -5.19
C ILE A 160 -8.03 3.51 -6.53
N LEU A 161 -8.64 4.35 -7.37
CA LEU A 161 -8.17 4.63 -8.73
C LEU A 161 -7.82 6.10 -8.88
N PHE A 162 -6.58 6.43 -9.25
CA PHE A 162 -6.18 7.80 -9.60
C PHE A 162 -6.25 8.08 -11.10
N ASN A 163 -6.50 7.05 -11.90
CA ASN A 163 -6.81 7.09 -13.32
C ASN A 163 -7.59 5.81 -13.67
N LYS A 164 -8.24 5.79 -14.84
CA LYS A 164 -8.91 4.58 -15.33
C LYS A 164 -7.85 3.57 -15.78
N PRO A 165 -7.82 2.33 -15.23
CA PRO A 165 -6.94 1.29 -15.73
C PRO A 165 -7.42 0.77 -17.08
N LYS A 166 -6.50 0.28 -17.90
CA LYS A 166 -6.80 -0.51 -19.12
C LYS A 166 -7.23 -1.93 -18.76
N THR A 167 -6.66 -2.46 -17.68
CA THR A 167 -7.03 -3.75 -17.10
C THR A 167 -8.40 -3.62 -16.47
N TYR A 168 -9.33 -4.45 -16.90
CA TYR A 168 -10.70 -4.42 -16.39
C TYR A 168 -10.74 -4.63 -14.87
N LEU A 169 -11.39 -3.70 -14.19
CA LEU A 169 -11.86 -3.81 -12.82
C LEU A 169 -13.37 -3.61 -12.83
N LYS A 170 -14.09 -4.18 -11.84
CA LYS A 170 -15.55 -4.06 -11.72
C LYS A 170 -16.03 -2.64 -11.33
N ILE A 171 -15.15 -1.65 -11.44
CA ILE A 171 -15.40 -0.27 -11.05
C ILE A 171 -14.87 0.64 -12.14
N GLU A 172 -15.60 1.72 -12.41
CA GLU A 172 -15.16 2.79 -13.29
C GLU A 172 -15.10 4.09 -12.50
N PRO A 173 -13.94 4.79 -12.48
CA PRO A 173 -13.85 6.08 -11.84
C PRO A 173 -14.56 7.15 -12.70
N PRO A 174 -15.13 8.20 -12.09
CA PRO A 174 -15.58 9.38 -12.83
C PRO A 174 -14.38 10.12 -13.45
N ASN A 175 -14.63 11.22 -14.15
CA ASN A 175 -13.55 12.11 -14.57
C ASN A 175 -12.84 12.68 -13.34
N LEU A 176 -11.55 12.39 -13.20
CA LEU A 176 -10.74 12.79 -12.05
C LEU A 176 -9.89 14.02 -12.36
N LYS A 177 -9.85 14.95 -11.41
CA LYS A 177 -8.86 16.04 -11.41
C LYS A 177 -7.50 15.48 -10.96
N LYS A 178 -6.42 16.19 -11.32
CA LYS A 178 -5.06 15.86 -10.84
C LYS A 178 -5.03 15.78 -9.31
N TYR A 179 -4.30 14.82 -8.76
CA TYR A 179 -4.17 14.57 -7.31
C TYR A 179 -5.46 14.15 -6.61
N THR A 180 -6.49 13.78 -7.38
CA THR A 180 -7.74 13.21 -6.85
C THR A 180 -7.88 11.77 -7.33
N GLY A 181 -8.18 10.86 -6.40
CA GLY A 181 -8.55 9.49 -6.70
C GLY A 181 -10.05 9.25 -6.52
N TYR A 182 -10.52 8.10 -6.97
CA TYR A 182 -11.84 7.57 -6.66
C TYR A 182 -11.69 6.33 -5.78
N LEU A 183 -12.24 6.39 -4.58
CA LEU A 183 -12.36 5.25 -3.68
C LEU A 183 -13.69 4.56 -3.92
N TRP A 184 -13.63 3.24 -4.03
CA TRP A 184 -14.76 2.34 -4.00
C TRP A 184 -14.54 1.25 -2.95
N SER A 185 -15.59 0.97 -2.19
CA SER A 185 -15.71 -0.14 -1.25
C SER A 185 -17.20 -0.50 -1.12
N ASP A 186 -17.51 -1.60 -0.44
CA ASP A 186 -18.90 -2.03 -0.22
C ASP A 186 -19.76 -0.97 0.51
N ASN A 187 -19.16 -0.23 1.44
CA ASN A 187 -19.87 0.71 2.33
C ASN A 187 -19.62 2.19 2.00
N LYS A 188 -18.60 2.50 1.20
CA LYS A 188 -18.16 3.88 0.95
C LYS A 188 -17.69 4.04 -0.48
N LYS A 189 -18.05 5.16 -1.08
CA LYS A 189 -17.51 5.60 -2.38
C LYS A 189 -17.34 7.10 -2.40
N GLY A 190 -16.38 7.59 -3.18
CA GLY A 190 -16.20 9.02 -3.31
C GLY A 190 -14.84 9.43 -3.84
N LEU A 191 -14.69 10.74 -3.96
CA LEU A 191 -13.42 11.34 -4.33
C LEU A 191 -12.49 11.35 -3.12
N VAL A 192 -11.26 10.89 -3.32
CA VAL A 192 -10.21 10.93 -2.30
C VAL A 192 -9.08 11.87 -2.70
N SER A 193 -8.52 12.55 -1.73
CA SER A 193 -7.37 13.45 -1.91
C SER A 193 -6.54 13.50 -0.64
N ILE A 194 -5.37 14.12 -0.74
CA ILE A 194 -4.50 14.39 0.41
C ILE A 194 -4.55 15.88 0.74
N GLN A 195 -4.80 16.19 2.01
CA GLN A 195 -4.54 17.50 2.59
C GLN A 195 -3.14 17.46 3.22
N VAL A 196 -2.23 18.28 2.68
CA VAL A 196 -0.87 18.43 3.21
C VAL A 196 -0.93 19.37 4.41
N GLU A 197 -0.41 18.92 5.54
CA GLU A 197 -0.25 19.77 6.73
C GLU A 197 1.15 20.39 6.68
N ASN A 198 1.22 21.72 6.72
CA ASN A 198 2.49 22.46 6.83
C ASN A 198 2.99 22.47 8.27
#